data_AF-A0A2U4B7G0-F1
#
_entry.id   AF-A0A2U4B7G0-F1
#
_cell.length_a   1.000
_cell.length_b   1.000
_cell.length_c   1.000
_cell.angle_alpha   90.00
_cell.angle_beta   90.00
_cell.angle_gamma   90.00
#
_symmetry.space_group_name_H-M   'P 1'
#
loop_
_entity.id
_entity.type
_entity.pdbx_description
1 polymer ?
#
loop_
_entity_poly.entity_id
_entity_poly.type
_entity_poly.pdbx_seq_one_letter_code
_entity_poly.pdbx_strand_id
1 'polypeptide(L)'
;MSIFPKISLRLEVESYLKAGFMNEEVVSVLGKEAAERKFETLLHKLSHPPSFTTVRVNTHLASVQHVKSLLFDELQKKENPKAVHFVFHTLCTETCLQRNVRWRKTDAWRGNNIKQQPCEVIVGAQCGNAVLRGAHVYVPGIVSASKFMKGGDVVSVYSDIKGKCKKGAKEFDGTKIFLGNGISELSRKEIFSRFPELKGIGVRMTDPVYLSPSFDNVLPSYLFLQNLPSAVVSHVLDPQPGEKILDLCAAPGGKTTHIAALMRDQGEVIALDKISNKVEKIKQNALLLGLNSIRAFCFDGTKALKLDMVKDTDGEPPFLPESFDRILLDAPCSGLGQRPNMACTWTLKEVTSYQPLQRKLFTVAVELLKPGGVLVYSTCTVTLAENEEQVAWALKTFPHLQLQRQVRAIAVVSG
;
A
#
# COMPACT_ATOMS: atom_id res chain seq x y z
N MET A 1 -22.52 -14.39 -2.70
CA MET A 1 -21.76 -14.68 -1.46
C MET A 1 -20.31 -14.25 -1.63
N SER A 2 -19.73 -13.58 -0.62
CA SER A 2 -18.30 -13.22 -0.59
C SER A 2 -17.44 -14.49 -0.46
N ILE A 3 -16.29 -14.54 -1.13
CA ILE A 3 -15.41 -15.73 -1.09
C ILE A 3 -14.61 -15.75 0.21
N PHE A 4 -14.25 -14.57 0.71
CA PHE A 4 -13.50 -14.45 1.94
C PHE A 4 -14.43 -14.05 3.10
N PRO A 5 -14.15 -14.53 4.32
CA PRO A 5 -14.78 -14.03 5.53
C PRO A 5 -14.38 -12.56 5.77
N LYS A 6 -14.94 -11.94 6.81
CA LYS A 6 -14.44 -10.66 7.30
C LYS A 6 -13.02 -10.79 7.82
N ILE A 7 -12.31 -9.66 7.90
CA ILE A 7 -10.94 -9.60 8.41
C ILE A 7 -10.88 -10.23 9.82
N SER A 8 -9.95 -11.15 10.02
CA SER A 8 -9.74 -11.77 11.32
C SER A 8 -9.01 -10.79 12.24
N LEU A 9 -9.71 -10.27 13.25
CA LEU A 9 -9.17 -9.37 14.27
C LEU A 9 -9.20 -10.05 15.64
N ARG A 10 -8.40 -9.54 16.58
CA ARG A 10 -8.60 -9.87 18.01
C ARG A 10 -9.89 -9.21 18.50
N LEU A 11 -10.61 -9.87 19.40
CA LEU A 11 -11.90 -9.39 19.91
C LEU A 11 -11.82 -7.96 20.50
N GLU A 12 -10.75 -7.69 21.24
CA GLU A 12 -10.45 -6.37 21.81
C GLU A 12 -10.24 -5.27 20.75
N VAL A 13 -9.59 -5.61 19.63
CA VAL A 13 -9.36 -4.68 18.51
C VAL A 13 -10.65 -4.44 17.74
N GLU A 14 -11.42 -5.50 17.46
CA GLU A 14 -12.72 -5.37 16.79
C GLU A 14 -13.70 -4.53 17.62
N SER A 15 -13.73 -4.73 18.93
CA SER A 15 -14.56 -3.94 19.85
C SER A 15 -14.14 -2.47 19.89
N TYR A 16 -12.83 -2.21 19.90
CA TYR A 16 -12.29 -0.84 19.81
C TYR A 16 -12.68 -0.15 18.50
N LEU A 17 -12.54 -0.82 17.36
CA LEU A 17 -12.98 -0.28 16.07
C LEU A 17 -14.49 -0.05 16.05
N LYS A 18 -15.27 -1.01 16.55
CA LYS A 18 -16.72 -0.87 16.63
C LYS A 18 -17.11 0.37 17.42
N ALA A 19 -16.47 0.63 18.57
CA ALA A 19 -16.73 1.82 19.37
C ALA A 19 -16.48 3.13 18.59
N GLY A 20 -15.40 3.20 17.79
CA GLY A 20 -15.14 4.36 16.93
C GLY A 20 -16.21 4.56 15.85
N PHE A 21 -16.62 3.50 15.16
CA PHE A 21 -17.63 3.55 14.09
C PHE A 21 -19.09 3.64 14.58
N MET A 22 -19.30 3.49 15.89
CA MET A 22 -20.61 3.52 16.55
C MET A 22 -20.71 4.66 17.58
N ASN A 23 -19.91 5.72 17.40
CA ASN A 23 -19.98 6.89 18.27
C ASN A 23 -21.35 7.60 18.19
N GLU A 24 -21.64 8.44 19.18
CA GLU A 24 -22.94 9.11 19.32
C GLU A 24 -23.33 9.93 18.08
N GLU A 25 -22.38 10.64 17.46
CA GLU A 25 -22.61 11.45 16.27
C GLU A 25 -23.04 10.59 15.08
N VAL A 26 -22.30 9.51 14.79
CA VAL A 26 -22.63 8.58 13.70
C VAL A 26 -23.98 7.91 13.94
N VAL A 27 -24.26 7.49 15.18
CA VAL A 27 -25.53 6.85 15.54
C VAL A 27 -26.69 7.84 15.43
N SER A 28 -26.49 9.11 15.80
CA SER A 28 -27.51 10.16 15.69
C SER A 28 -27.91 10.45 14.24
N VAL A 29 -26.95 10.40 13.31
CA VAL A 29 -27.17 10.73 11.89
C VAL A 29 -27.68 9.53 11.09
N LEU A 30 -27.12 8.34 11.30
CA LEU A 30 -27.44 7.15 10.48
C LEU A 30 -28.43 6.19 11.16
N GLY A 31 -28.58 6.26 12.48
CA GLY A 31 -29.22 5.23 13.28
C GLY A 31 -28.30 4.04 13.58
N LYS A 32 -28.51 3.41 14.74
CA LYS A 32 -27.65 2.32 15.26
C LYS A 32 -27.51 1.15 14.28
N GLU A 33 -28.62 0.64 13.75
CA GLU A 33 -28.58 -0.52 12.86
C GLU A 33 -27.84 -0.25 11.55
N ALA A 34 -28.00 0.94 10.97
CA ALA A 34 -27.33 1.29 9.72
C ALA A 34 -25.82 1.46 9.94
N ALA A 35 -25.40 2.04 11.08
CA ALA A 35 -24.01 2.13 11.47
C ALA A 35 -23.39 0.74 11.68
N GLU A 36 -24.07 -0.19 12.36
CA GLU A 36 -23.59 -1.57 12.53
C GLU A 36 -23.45 -2.29 11.19
N ARG A 37 -24.45 -2.16 10.30
CA ARG A 37 -24.38 -2.75 8.95
C ARG A 37 -23.21 -2.18 8.14
N LYS A 38 -22.94 -0.88 8.23
CA LYS A 38 -21.77 -0.25 7.58
C LYS A 38 -20.46 -0.76 8.15
N PHE A 39 -20.35 -0.91 9.47
CA PHE A 39 -19.15 -1.43 10.12
C PHE A 39 -18.86 -2.89 9.71
N GLU A 40 -19.87 -3.77 9.74
CA GLU A 40 -19.70 -5.16 9.27
C GLU A 40 -19.35 -5.21 7.77
N THR A 41 -19.97 -4.34 6.97
CA THR A 41 -19.63 -4.22 5.54
C THR A 41 -18.16 -3.81 5.34
N LEU A 42 -17.66 -2.86 6.14
CA LEU A 42 -16.25 -2.45 6.12
C LEU A 42 -15.34 -3.66 6.41
N LEU A 43 -15.57 -4.38 7.51
CA LEU A 43 -14.77 -5.55 7.89
C LEU A 43 -14.75 -6.63 6.80
N HIS A 44 -15.88 -6.85 6.13
CA HIS A 44 -15.95 -7.76 4.98
C HIS A 44 -15.16 -7.24 3.77
N LYS A 45 -15.24 -5.94 3.45
CA LYS A 45 -14.54 -5.36 2.29
C LYS A 45 -13.02 -5.31 2.48
N LEU A 46 -12.54 -5.18 3.72
CA LEU A 46 -11.10 -5.16 4.01
C LEU A 46 -10.37 -6.42 3.54
N SER A 47 -11.00 -7.61 3.68
CA SER A 47 -10.40 -8.87 3.23
C SER A 47 -10.41 -9.10 1.72
N HIS A 48 -11.07 -8.21 0.97
CA HIS A 48 -11.18 -8.34 -0.48
C HIS A 48 -10.24 -7.34 -1.17
N PRO A 49 -9.50 -7.76 -2.23
CA PRO A 49 -8.66 -6.85 -2.97
C PRO A 49 -9.50 -5.70 -3.56
N PRO A 50 -8.90 -4.52 -3.80
CA PRO A 50 -9.58 -3.47 -4.55
C PRO A 50 -10.03 -3.98 -5.91
N SER A 51 -11.14 -3.45 -6.42
CA SER A 51 -11.67 -3.81 -7.73
C SER A 51 -10.79 -3.31 -8.89
N PHE A 52 -9.82 -2.43 -8.60
CA PHE A 52 -8.88 -1.93 -9.57
C PHE A 52 -7.46 -2.03 -9.02
N THR A 53 -6.54 -2.47 -9.88
CA THR A 53 -5.10 -2.28 -9.67
C THR A 53 -4.73 -0.95 -10.29
N THR A 54 -4.02 -0.13 -9.52
CA THR A 54 -3.65 1.22 -9.92
C THR A 54 -2.15 1.34 -10.06
N VAL A 55 -1.73 1.97 -11.15
CA VAL A 55 -0.30 2.16 -11.48
C VAL A 55 -0.09 3.62 -11.86
N ARG A 56 0.91 4.24 -11.27
CA ARG A 56 1.32 5.59 -11.62
C ARG A 56 2.35 5.55 -12.74
N VAL A 57 2.13 6.35 -13.77
CA VAL A 57 3.09 6.60 -14.84
C VAL A 57 4.14 7.62 -14.37
N ASN A 58 5.41 7.34 -14.67
CA ASN A 58 6.50 8.27 -14.49
C ASN A 58 6.53 9.29 -15.64
N THR A 59 5.83 10.40 -15.46
CA THR A 59 5.72 11.46 -16.45
C THR A 59 7.02 12.24 -16.68
N HIS A 60 8.03 12.06 -15.84
CA HIS A 60 9.36 12.64 -16.03
C HIS A 60 10.10 12.00 -17.22
N LEU A 61 9.97 10.68 -17.38
CA LEU A 61 10.67 9.94 -18.43
C LEU A 61 9.83 9.64 -19.68
N ALA A 62 8.50 9.55 -19.54
CA ALA A 62 7.63 9.17 -20.64
C ALA A 62 6.23 9.77 -20.54
N SER A 63 5.61 10.03 -21.70
CA SER A 63 4.22 10.49 -21.74
C SER A 63 3.25 9.35 -21.38
N VAL A 64 2.10 9.71 -20.82
CA VAL A 64 1.03 8.76 -20.48
C VAL A 64 0.58 7.93 -21.69
N GLN A 65 0.47 8.57 -22.86
CA GLN A 65 0.06 7.89 -24.09
C GLN A 65 1.09 6.87 -24.56
N HIS A 66 2.38 7.19 -24.45
CA HIS A 66 3.45 6.26 -24.80
C HIS A 66 3.44 5.03 -23.89
N VAL A 67 3.37 5.26 -22.57
CA VAL A 67 3.34 4.17 -21.59
C VAL A 67 2.08 3.32 -21.72
N LYS A 68 0.94 3.92 -22.07
CA LYS A 68 -0.28 3.19 -22.39
C LYS A 68 -0.07 2.18 -23.53
N SER A 69 0.61 2.58 -24.61
CA SER A 69 0.90 1.69 -25.74
C SER A 69 1.80 0.53 -25.31
N LEU A 70 2.91 0.84 -24.62
CA LEU A 70 3.84 -0.19 -24.15
C LEU A 70 3.20 -1.17 -23.18
N LEU A 71 2.36 -0.66 -22.27
CA LEU A 71 1.69 -1.50 -21.29
C LEU A 71 0.66 -2.44 -21.94
N PHE A 72 -0.02 -1.96 -22.98
CA PHE A 72 -0.93 -2.79 -23.76
C PHE A 72 -0.18 -3.96 -24.43
N ASP A 73 0.96 -3.69 -25.05
CA ASP A 73 1.79 -4.72 -25.70
C ASP A 73 2.35 -5.74 -24.70
N GLU A 74 2.85 -5.28 -23.55
CA GLU A 74 3.39 -6.17 -22.51
C GLU A 74 2.34 -7.09 -21.91
N LEU A 75 1.11 -6.61 -21.76
CA LEU A 75 0.04 -7.42 -21.20
C LEU A 75 -0.64 -8.33 -22.20
N GLN A 76 -0.66 -7.98 -23.49
CA GLN A 76 -1.02 -8.94 -24.52
C GLN A 76 -0.08 -10.15 -24.58
N LYS A 77 1.20 -9.98 -24.21
CA LYS A 77 2.15 -11.10 -24.11
C LYS A 77 1.89 -11.97 -22.87
N LYS A 78 1.48 -11.36 -21.76
CA LYS A 78 1.36 -12.04 -20.45
C LYS A 78 -0.04 -12.59 -20.16
N GLU A 79 -1.09 -11.98 -20.70
CA GLU A 79 -2.48 -12.32 -20.43
C GLU A 79 -3.30 -12.49 -21.72
N ASN A 80 -4.48 -13.10 -21.59
CA ASN A 80 -5.41 -13.23 -22.71
C ASN A 80 -5.88 -11.83 -23.17
N PRO A 81 -5.72 -11.46 -24.46
CA PRO A 81 -6.00 -10.11 -24.97
C PRO A 81 -7.40 -9.56 -24.66
N LYS A 82 -8.39 -10.44 -24.46
CA LYS A 82 -9.79 -10.06 -24.16
C LYS A 82 -10.04 -9.67 -22.70
N ALA A 83 -9.10 -9.90 -21.79
CA ALA A 83 -9.27 -9.64 -20.36
C ALA A 83 -8.73 -8.27 -19.90
N VAL A 84 -8.03 -7.55 -20.79
CA VAL A 84 -7.24 -6.37 -20.42
C VAL A 84 -7.97 -5.08 -20.80
N HIS A 85 -8.57 -4.39 -19.82
CA HIS A 85 -9.20 -3.09 -20.02
C HIS A 85 -8.59 -2.02 -19.09
N PHE A 86 -7.87 -1.09 -19.72
CA PHE A 86 -7.25 0.06 -19.05
C PHE A 86 -8.05 1.33 -19.20
N VAL A 87 -8.22 2.03 -18.08
CA VAL A 87 -8.79 3.37 -18.04
C VAL A 87 -7.82 4.27 -17.29
N PHE A 88 -7.51 5.44 -17.85
CA PHE A 88 -6.77 6.46 -17.11
C PHE A 88 -7.73 7.29 -16.27
N HIS A 89 -7.35 7.57 -15.03
CA HIS A 89 -8.20 8.33 -14.14
C HIS A 89 -8.33 9.77 -14.62
N THR A 90 -9.55 10.32 -14.63
CA THR A 90 -9.82 11.65 -15.18
C THR A 90 -9.17 12.77 -14.37
N LEU A 91 -9.10 12.64 -13.04
CA LEU A 91 -8.49 13.65 -12.15
C LEU A 91 -6.99 13.44 -11.91
N CYS A 92 -6.49 12.23 -12.14
CA CYS A 92 -5.09 11.84 -11.95
C CYS A 92 -4.65 11.19 -13.25
N THR A 93 -4.39 12.02 -14.26
CA THR A 93 -4.21 11.60 -15.66
C THR A 93 -3.04 10.65 -15.85
N GLU A 94 -2.07 10.68 -14.94
CA GLU A 94 -0.93 9.76 -14.91
C GLU A 94 -1.20 8.46 -14.15
N THR A 95 -2.37 8.30 -13.54
CA THR A 95 -2.78 7.06 -12.87
C THR A 95 -3.60 6.18 -13.80
N CYS A 96 -3.05 5.01 -14.10
CA CYS A 96 -3.69 3.95 -14.87
C CYS A 96 -4.50 3.02 -13.94
N LEU A 97 -5.73 2.71 -14.32
CA LEU A 97 -6.63 1.79 -13.63
C LEU A 97 -6.82 0.54 -14.49
N GLN A 98 -6.46 -0.61 -13.93
CA GLN A 98 -6.81 -1.92 -14.46
C GLN A 98 -7.92 -2.51 -13.62
N ARG A 99 -9.03 -2.91 -14.23
CA ARG A 99 -10.09 -3.63 -13.51
C ARG A 99 -9.61 -5.02 -13.12
N ASN A 100 -9.68 -5.35 -11.84
CA ASN A 100 -9.43 -6.69 -11.33
C ASN A 100 -10.67 -7.54 -11.60
N VAL A 101 -10.50 -8.60 -12.38
CA VAL A 101 -11.60 -9.48 -12.75
C VAL A 101 -11.68 -10.57 -11.70
N ARG A 102 -12.82 -10.63 -11.02
CA ARG A 102 -13.20 -11.81 -10.27
C ARG A 102 -13.87 -12.77 -11.23
N TRP A 103 -13.35 -13.98 -11.35
CA TRP A 103 -14.03 -15.05 -12.07
C TRP A 103 -15.43 -15.29 -11.47
N ARG A 104 -16.47 -15.10 -12.29
CA ARG A 104 -17.87 -15.36 -11.88
C ARG A 104 -18.35 -16.66 -12.51
N LYS A 105 -19.31 -17.32 -11.85
CA LYS A 105 -19.94 -18.57 -12.30
C LYS A 105 -20.60 -18.48 -13.70
N THR A 106 -20.88 -17.28 -14.19
CA THR A 106 -21.58 -17.00 -15.45
C THR A 106 -20.65 -16.68 -16.62
N ASP A 107 -19.32 -16.66 -16.41
CA ASP A 107 -18.37 -16.42 -17.50
C ASP A 107 -18.31 -17.70 -18.35
N ALA A 108 -18.94 -17.64 -19.53
CA ALA A 108 -19.23 -18.79 -20.42
C ALA A 108 -18.00 -19.57 -20.95
N TRP A 109 -16.79 -19.22 -20.50
CA TRP A 109 -15.51 -19.79 -20.96
C TRP A 109 -14.79 -20.69 -19.95
N ARG A 110 -15.32 -20.88 -18.73
CA ARG A 110 -14.92 -21.97 -17.80
C ARG A 110 -15.95 -22.04 -16.67
N GLY A 111 -16.87 -23.00 -16.76
CA GLY A 111 -17.85 -23.28 -15.72
C GLY A 111 -17.20 -23.80 -14.43
N ASN A 112 -17.63 -23.24 -13.29
CA ASN A 112 -17.43 -23.69 -11.91
C ASN A 112 -16.04 -23.61 -11.27
N ASN A 113 -16.07 -23.31 -9.95
CA ASN A 113 -14.99 -23.25 -8.97
C ASN A 113 -13.66 -23.87 -9.40
N ILE A 114 -12.58 -23.08 -9.33
CA ILE A 114 -11.19 -23.55 -9.49
C ILE A 114 -11.01 -24.80 -8.62
N LYS A 115 -10.85 -25.97 -9.27
CA LYS A 115 -10.75 -27.25 -8.58
C LYS A 115 -9.44 -27.30 -7.81
N GLN A 116 -9.53 -27.54 -6.52
CA GLN A 116 -8.35 -27.70 -5.65
C GLN A 116 -7.57 -28.95 -6.05
N GLN A 117 -6.25 -28.85 -5.96
CA GLN A 117 -5.30 -29.89 -6.28
C GLN A 117 -4.85 -30.59 -4.99
N PRO A 118 -4.46 -31.88 -5.07
CA PRO A 118 -3.96 -32.61 -3.91
C PRO A 118 -2.60 -32.10 -3.42
N CYS A 119 -1.81 -31.47 -4.30
CA CYS A 119 -0.55 -30.85 -3.95
C CYS A 119 -0.80 -29.41 -3.49
N GLU A 120 -0.39 -29.08 -2.26
CA GLU A 120 -0.66 -27.81 -1.62
C GLU A 120 0.62 -27.03 -1.32
N VAL A 121 0.53 -25.71 -1.44
CA VAL A 121 1.54 -24.75 -0.99
C VAL A 121 0.90 -23.74 -0.08
N ILE A 122 1.50 -23.47 1.08
CA ILE A 122 1.00 -22.51 2.06
C ILE A 122 1.98 -21.35 2.16
N VAL A 123 1.43 -20.15 2.01
CA VAL A 123 2.17 -18.89 2.10
C VAL A 123 1.73 -18.09 3.33
N GLY A 124 2.62 -17.22 3.81
CA GLY A 124 2.27 -16.29 4.88
C GLY A 124 1.18 -15.29 4.45
N ALA A 125 0.49 -14.68 5.43
CA ALA A 125 -0.61 -13.75 5.19
C ALA A 125 -0.25 -12.60 4.20
N GLN A 126 0.92 -11.98 4.36
CA GLN A 126 1.36 -10.88 3.49
C GLN A 126 1.63 -11.33 2.05
N CYS A 127 2.23 -12.52 1.86
CA CYS A 127 2.39 -13.10 0.54
C CYS A 127 1.01 -13.44 -0.08
N GLY A 128 0.08 -13.95 0.73
CA GLY A 128 -1.30 -14.18 0.29
C GLY A 128 -1.99 -12.90 -0.19
N ASN A 129 -1.83 -11.79 0.55
CA ASN A 129 -2.36 -10.49 0.15
C ASN A 129 -1.74 -10.01 -1.19
N ALA A 130 -0.44 -10.25 -1.40
CA ALA A 130 0.24 -9.91 -2.65
C ALA A 130 -0.26 -10.77 -3.84
N VAL A 131 -0.50 -12.07 -3.63
CA VAL A 131 -1.08 -12.96 -4.66
C VAL A 131 -2.48 -12.49 -5.07
N LEU A 132 -3.30 -12.07 -4.10
CA LEU A 132 -4.62 -11.50 -4.39
C LEU A 132 -4.57 -10.16 -5.13
N ARG A 133 -3.39 -9.53 -5.21
CA ARG A 133 -3.10 -8.32 -5.98
C ARG A 133 -2.39 -8.61 -7.31
N GLY A 134 -2.28 -9.88 -7.70
CA GLY A 134 -1.70 -10.30 -9.00
C GLY A 134 -0.26 -10.78 -8.94
N ALA A 135 0.37 -10.83 -7.77
CA ALA A 135 1.74 -11.33 -7.65
C ALA A 135 1.82 -12.86 -7.83
N HIS A 136 2.96 -13.33 -8.33
CA HIS A 136 3.34 -14.73 -8.19
C HIS A 136 3.82 -15.02 -6.76
N VAL A 137 3.95 -16.30 -6.41
CA VAL A 137 4.53 -16.69 -5.12
C VAL A 137 6.04 -16.79 -5.25
N TYR A 138 6.75 -15.94 -4.52
CA TYR A 138 8.21 -16.01 -4.44
C TYR A 138 8.65 -16.93 -3.30
N VAL A 139 9.79 -17.59 -3.46
CA VAL A 139 10.33 -18.58 -2.51
C VAL A 139 10.31 -18.11 -1.05
N PRO A 140 10.72 -16.86 -0.70
CA PRO A 140 10.70 -16.40 0.69
C PRO A 140 9.31 -16.35 1.33
N GLY A 141 8.25 -16.27 0.52
CA GLY A 141 6.86 -16.25 0.97
C GLY A 141 6.28 -17.63 1.28
N ILE A 142 6.94 -18.71 0.85
CA ILE A 142 6.48 -20.09 1.05
C ILE A 142 6.85 -20.56 2.47
N VAL A 143 5.84 -20.99 3.22
CA VAL A 143 5.96 -21.45 4.60
C VAL A 143 5.87 -22.97 4.67
N SER A 144 5.00 -23.59 3.88
CA SER A 144 4.82 -25.05 3.82
C SER A 144 4.48 -25.49 2.39
N ALA A 145 4.76 -26.75 2.07
CA ALA A 145 4.47 -27.37 0.78
C ALA A 145 4.29 -28.89 0.94
N SER A 146 3.49 -29.54 0.10
CA SER A 146 3.29 -31.00 0.18
C SER A 146 4.61 -31.78 0.05
N LYS A 147 4.70 -32.91 0.78
CA LYS A 147 5.92 -33.74 0.86
C LYS A 147 6.45 -34.19 -0.51
N PHE A 148 5.56 -34.47 -1.44
CA PHE A 148 5.85 -35.06 -2.75
C PHE A 148 5.95 -34.04 -3.90
N MET A 149 5.87 -32.74 -3.59
CA MET A 149 5.88 -31.67 -4.60
C MET A 149 7.20 -31.59 -5.37
N LYS A 150 7.11 -31.57 -6.70
CA LYS A 150 8.19 -31.39 -7.66
C LYS A 150 7.98 -30.12 -8.50
N GLY A 151 9.06 -29.63 -9.12
CA GLY A 151 8.94 -28.61 -10.16
C GLY A 151 8.10 -29.11 -11.34
N GLY A 152 7.23 -28.27 -11.86
CA GLY A 152 6.23 -28.58 -12.89
C GLY A 152 4.86 -29.02 -12.34
N ASP A 153 4.75 -29.35 -11.06
CA ASP A 153 3.47 -29.80 -10.49
C ASP A 153 2.45 -28.64 -10.46
N VAL A 154 1.20 -28.96 -10.79
CA VAL A 154 0.07 -28.05 -10.56
C VAL A 154 -0.32 -28.14 -9.09
N VAL A 155 -0.27 -27.01 -8.39
CA VAL A 155 -0.47 -26.91 -6.94
C VAL A 155 -1.60 -25.94 -6.59
N SER A 156 -2.26 -26.19 -5.48
CA SER A 156 -3.19 -25.25 -4.86
C SER A 156 -2.48 -24.40 -3.81
N VAL A 157 -2.58 -23.09 -3.94
CA VAL A 157 -1.94 -22.13 -3.03
C VAL A 157 -2.93 -21.64 -2.00
N TYR A 158 -2.53 -21.67 -0.73
CA TYR A 158 -3.32 -21.21 0.40
C TYR A 158 -2.57 -20.17 1.23
N SER A 159 -3.30 -19.22 1.81
CA SER A 159 -2.77 -18.27 2.79
C SER A 159 -3.02 -18.75 4.22
N ASP A 160 -1.96 -18.80 5.03
CA ASP A 160 -2.04 -18.91 6.48
C ASP A 160 -2.28 -17.52 7.08
N ILE A 161 -3.56 -17.17 7.22
CA ILE A 161 -4.00 -15.87 7.73
C ILE A 161 -3.72 -15.70 9.23
N LYS A 162 -3.60 -16.79 9.99
CA LYS A 162 -3.36 -16.74 11.44
C LYS A 162 -1.87 -16.79 11.81
N GLY A 163 -0.98 -17.04 10.83
CA GLY A 163 0.45 -17.16 11.05
C GLY A 163 0.83 -18.31 12.00
N LYS A 164 0.10 -19.43 11.93
CA LYS A 164 0.29 -20.59 12.81
C LYS A 164 1.07 -21.73 12.13
N CYS A 165 1.23 -21.70 10.82
CA CYS A 165 2.00 -22.68 10.08
C CYS A 165 3.50 -22.48 10.37
N LYS A 166 4.16 -23.54 10.83
CA LYS A 166 5.62 -23.53 11.05
C LYS A 166 6.33 -23.66 9.70
N LYS A 167 7.40 -22.89 9.50
CA LYS A 167 8.21 -22.96 8.27
C LYS A 167 8.76 -24.38 8.08
N GLY A 168 8.56 -24.94 6.90
CA GLY A 168 8.96 -26.31 6.58
C GLY A 168 8.01 -27.39 7.07
N ALA A 169 6.81 -27.07 7.58
CA ALA A 169 5.78 -28.08 7.81
C ALA A 169 5.45 -28.84 6.51
N LYS A 170 5.03 -30.10 6.61
CA LYS A 170 4.61 -30.93 5.45
C LYS A 170 3.10 -30.93 5.24
N GLU A 171 2.37 -30.68 6.32
CA GLU A 171 0.92 -30.68 6.43
C GLU A 171 0.53 -29.53 7.37
N PHE A 172 -0.70 -29.02 7.23
CA PHE A 172 -1.23 -27.94 8.07
C PHE A 172 -2.76 -28.01 8.13
N ASP A 173 -3.26 -28.32 9.32
CA ASP A 173 -4.70 -28.44 9.60
C ASP A 173 -5.31 -27.14 10.14
N GLY A 174 -4.52 -26.06 10.18
CA GLY A 174 -4.99 -24.76 10.64
C GLY A 174 -5.88 -24.04 9.61
N THR A 175 -6.30 -22.83 9.95
CA THR A 175 -7.12 -22.00 9.05
C THR A 175 -6.32 -21.60 7.82
N LYS A 176 -6.68 -22.14 6.65
CA LYS A 176 -6.07 -21.83 5.35
C LYS A 176 -7.11 -21.24 4.39
N ILE A 177 -6.75 -20.18 3.66
CA ILE A 177 -7.63 -19.54 2.67
C ILE A 177 -7.10 -19.83 1.27
N PHE A 178 -7.94 -20.43 0.42
CA PHE A 178 -7.58 -20.75 -0.95
C PHE A 178 -7.40 -19.48 -1.80
N LEU A 179 -6.25 -19.36 -2.47
CA LEU A 179 -5.89 -18.20 -3.29
C LEU A 179 -5.98 -18.49 -4.80
N GLY A 180 -5.92 -19.76 -5.20
CA GLY A 180 -5.91 -20.20 -6.59
C GLY A 180 -4.94 -21.35 -6.83
N ASN A 181 -4.84 -21.76 -8.09
CA ASN A 181 -3.86 -22.75 -8.53
C ASN A 181 -2.69 -22.08 -9.27
N GLY A 182 -1.55 -22.77 -9.27
CA GLY A 182 -0.37 -22.38 -10.01
C GLY A 182 0.52 -23.57 -10.34
N ILE A 183 1.58 -23.31 -11.09
CA ILE A 183 2.61 -24.29 -11.42
C ILE A 183 3.81 -24.04 -10.50
N SER A 184 4.24 -25.07 -9.80
CA SER A 184 5.44 -25.00 -8.98
C SER A 184 6.69 -24.95 -9.87
N GLU A 185 7.57 -23.98 -9.64
CA GLU A 185 8.85 -23.87 -10.38
C GLU A 185 9.97 -24.68 -9.68
N LEU A 186 9.75 -25.05 -8.41
CA LEU A 186 10.76 -25.67 -7.55
C LEU A 186 10.13 -26.78 -6.72
N SER A 187 10.87 -27.86 -6.52
CA SER A 187 10.50 -28.91 -5.57
C SER A 187 10.51 -28.42 -4.13
N ARG A 188 9.81 -29.13 -3.25
CA ARG A 188 9.87 -28.89 -1.80
C ARG A 188 11.31 -28.94 -1.26
N LYS A 189 12.13 -29.86 -1.77
CA LYS A 189 13.51 -30.05 -1.32
C LYS A 189 14.35 -28.80 -1.62
N GLU A 190 14.15 -28.18 -2.77
CA GLU A 190 14.86 -26.95 -3.16
C GLU A 190 14.43 -25.76 -2.30
N ILE A 191 13.12 -25.57 -2.10
CA ILE A 191 12.56 -24.46 -1.31
C ILE A 191 13.08 -24.46 0.14
N PHE A 192 13.16 -25.64 0.77
CA PHE A 192 13.58 -25.78 2.16
C PHE A 192 15.02 -26.32 2.31
N SER A 193 15.83 -26.24 1.25
CA SER A 193 17.26 -26.53 1.33
C SER A 193 17.95 -25.45 2.17
N ARG A 194 18.99 -25.83 2.92
CA ARG A 194 19.64 -24.90 3.87
C ARG A 194 20.46 -23.81 3.19
N PHE A 195 21.00 -24.08 1.99
CA PHE A 195 21.84 -23.15 1.23
C PHE A 195 21.81 -23.49 -0.26
N PRO A 196 21.83 -22.48 -1.16
CA PRO A 196 21.71 -21.04 -0.93
C PRO A 196 20.26 -20.60 -0.65
N GLU A 197 20.04 -19.44 -0.03
CA GLU A 197 18.71 -18.81 0.02
C GLU A 197 18.27 -18.46 -1.39
N LEU A 198 17.42 -19.31 -1.98
CA LEU A 198 16.88 -19.08 -3.30
C LEU A 198 15.93 -17.87 -3.28
N LYS A 199 16.20 -16.93 -4.18
CA LYS A 199 15.33 -15.78 -4.47
C LYS A 199 14.78 -15.97 -5.87
N GLY A 200 13.47 -15.83 -6.04
CA GLY A 200 12.80 -16.04 -7.31
C GLY A 200 11.38 -16.57 -7.14
N ILE A 201 10.73 -16.86 -8.27
CA ILE A 201 9.38 -17.42 -8.30
C ILE A 201 9.46 -18.87 -7.83
N GLY A 202 8.70 -19.21 -6.80
CA GLY A 202 8.50 -20.59 -6.34
C GLY A 202 7.23 -21.22 -6.91
N VAL A 203 6.15 -20.44 -7.04
CA VAL A 203 4.91 -20.87 -7.73
C VAL A 203 4.43 -19.76 -8.65
N ARG A 204 4.32 -20.09 -9.94
CA ARG A 204 3.70 -19.24 -10.94
C ARG A 204 2.18 -19.44 -10.90
N MET A 205 1.47 -18.42 -10.44
CA MET A 205 0.00 -18.46 -10.40
C MET A 205 -0.58 -18.51 -11.82
N THR A 206 -1.43 -19.52 -12.10
CA THR A 206 -2.08 -19.72 -13.41
C THR A 206 -3.57 -19.47 -13.34
N ASP A 207 -4.22 -19.90 -12.25
CA ASP A 207 -5.65 -19.77 -12.03
C ASP A 207 -5.90 -19.14 -10.65
N PRO A 208 -5.59 -17.83 -10.46
CA PRO A 208 -5.86 -17.13 -9.22
C PRO A 208 -7.36 -16.86 -9.03
N VAL A 209 -7.82 -16.78 -7.78
CA VAL A 209 -9.20 -16.41 -7.45
C VAL A 209 -9.56 -15.01 -7.95
N TYR A 210 -8.59 -14.08 -7.92
CA TYR A 210 -8.68 -12.75 -8.51
C TYR A 210 -7.66 -12.64 -9.63
N LEU A 211 -8.12 -12.40 -10.85
CA LEU A 211 -7.25 -12.09 -11.97
C LEU A 211 -6.89 -10.60 -11.89
N SER A 212 -5.65 -10.35 -11.49
CA SER A 212 -5.01 -9.03 -11.52
C SER A 212 -3.64 -9.22 -12.17
N PRO A 213 -3.23 -8.35 -13.11
CA PRO A 213 -1.98 -8.55 -13.80
C PRO A 213 -0.78 -8.36 -12.89
N SER A 214 0.26 -9.16 -13.15
CA SER A 214 1.56 -8.99 -12.52
C SER A 214 2.32 -7.86 -13.19
N PHE A 215 2.60 -6.81 -12.43
CA PHE A 215 3.47 -5.71 -12.85
C PHE A 215 4.94 -5.92 -12.47
N ASP A 216 5.31 -7.12 -12.03
CA ASP A 216 6.70 -7.42 -11.72
C ASP A 216 7.57 -7.29 -12.98
N ASN A 217 8.62 -6.46 -12.87
CA ASN A 217 9.53 -6.08 -13.95
C ASN A 217 8.87 -5.56 -15.23
N VAL A 218 7.62 -5.05 -15.16
CA VAL A 218 6.95 -4.42 -16.31
C VAL A 218 7.28 -2.93 -16.31
N LEU A 219 8.04 -2.49 -17.32
CA LEU A 219 8.41 -1.09 -17.54
C LEU A 219 8.91 -0.40 -16.25
N PRO A 220 9.94 -0.93 -15.58
CA PRO A 220 10.32 -0.56 -14.21
C PRO A 220 10.69 0.91 -14.02
N SER A 221 11.18 1.59 -15.06
CA SER A 221 11.47 3.03 -15.04
C SER A 221 10.26 3.92 -15.37
N TYR A 222 9.20 3.35 -15.96
CA TYR A 222 8.02 4.09 -16.39
C TYR A 222 6.80 3.90 -15.49
N LEU A 223 6.77 2.86 -14.67
CA LEU A 223 5.63 2.50 -13.83
C LEU A 223 6.01 2.41 -12.36
N PHE A 224 5.12 2.88 -11.50
CA PHE A 224 5.19 2.69 -10.06
C PHE A 224 3.84 2.19 -9.55
N LEU A 225 3.82 1.02 -8.90
CA LEU A 225 2.60 0.49 -8.27
C LEU A 225 2.22 1.36 -7.07
N GLN A 226 1.11 2.09 -7.19
CA GLN A 226 0.65 3.02 -6.16
C GLN A 226 -0.87 3.01 -6.13
N ASN A 227 -1.44 2.85 -4.93
CA ASN A 227 -2.89 2.92 -4.73
C ASN A 227 -3.41 4.32 -5.08
N LEU A 228 -4.61 4.41 -5.66
CA LEU A 228 -5.19 5.70 -6.08
C LEU A 228 -5.18 6.78 -4.99
N PRO A 229 -5.60 6.52 -3.72
CA PRO A 229 -5.52 7.54 -2.68
C PRO A 229 -4.09 8.02 -2.43
N SER A 230 -3.10 7.12 -2.51
CA SER A 230 -1.70 7.49 -2.35
C SER A 230 -1.18 8.37 -3.49
N ALA A 231 -1.70 8.24 -4.72
CA ALA A 231 -1.35 9.13 -5.83
C ALA A 231 -2.02 10.50 -5.68
N VAL A 232 -3.26 10.52 -5.17
CA VAL A 232 -4.02 11.76 -4.92
C VAL A 232 -3.35 12.63 -3.87
N VAL A 233 -2.73 12.05 -2.84
CA VAL A 233 -2.01 12.80 -1.80
C VAL A 233 -0.97 13.76 -2.41
N SER A 234 -0.16 13.32 -3.38
CA SER A 234 0.84 14.18 -4.01
C SER A 234 0.21 15.30 -4.84
N HIS A 235 -0.95 15.06 -5.45
CA HIS A 235 -1.72 16.10 -6.16
C HIS A 235 -2.38 17.09 -5.21
N VAL A 236 -2.87 16.63 -4.05
CA VAL A 236 -3.44 17.49 -3.01
C VAL A 236 -2.37 18.39 -2.40
N LEU A 237 -1.13 17.90 -2.30
CA LEU A 237 0.02 18.71 -1.88
C LEU A 237 0.34 19.81 -2.89
N ASP A 238 0.03 19.59 -4.17
CA ASP A 238 0.23 20.54 -5.28
C ASP A 238 1.63 21.21 -5.29
N PRO A 239 2.72 20.42 -5.33
CA PRO A 239 4.08 20.95 -5.28
C PRO A 239 4.44 21.66 -6.59
N GLN A 240 5.06 22.83 -6.51
CA GLN A 240 5.45 23.63 -7.67
C GLN A 240 6.94 23.46 -8.00
N PRO A 241 7.33 23.53 -9.29
CA PRO A 241 8.74 23.57 -9.68
C PRO A 241 9.51 24.68 -8.95
N GLY A 242 10.67 24.33 -8.40
CA GLY A 242 11.58 25.24 -7.67
C GLY A 242 11.36 25.32 -6.16
N GLU A 243 10.26 24.74 -5.64
CA GLU A 243 9.99 24.72 -4.21
C GLU A 243 10.86 23.71 -3.45
N LYS A 244 10.94 23.89 -2.14
CA LYS A 244 11.58 22.98 -1.19
C LYS A 244 10.53 22.22 -0.40
N ILE A 245 10.46 20.90 -0.62
CA ILE A 245 9.42 20.01 -0.08
C ILE A 245 10.05 18.99 0.89
N LEU A 246 9.38 18.73 2.01
CA LEU A 246 9.77 17.69 2.96
C LEU A 246 8.75 16.56 2.99
N ASP A 247 9.22 15.31 2.87
CA ASP A 247 8.45 14.10 3.16
C ASP A 247 9.02 13.43 4.42
N LEU A 248 8.31 13.57 5.55
CA LEU A 248 8.82 13.17 6.87
C LEU A 248 8.90 11.65 7.08
N CYS A 249 8.14 10.88 6.30
CA CYS A 249 7.99 9.43 6.45
C CYS A 249 7.93 8.78 5.06
N ALA A 250 9.01 8.96 4.31
CA ALA A 250 8.99 8.84 2.87
C ALA A 250 8.94 7.40 2.33
N ALA A 251 9.38 6.40 3.10
CA ALA A 251 9.66 5.10 2.50
C ALA A 251 8.39 4.32 2.11
N PRO A 252 8.40 3.62 0.95
CA PRO A 252 9.54 3.36 0.07
C PRO A 252 9.78 4.41 -1.04
N GLY A 253 9.21 5.62 -0.93
CA GLY A 253 9.44 6.73 -1.85
C GLY A 253 8.35 6.91 -2.91
N GLY A 254 7.19 6.25 -2.77
CA GLY A 254 6.12 6.31 -3.77
C GLY A 254 5.52 7.71 -3.95
N LYS A 255 5.27 8.41 -2.83
CA LYS A 255 4.80 9.81 -2.82
C LYS A 255 5.95 10.78 -3.09
N THR A 256 7.11 10.57 -2.49
CA THR A 256 8.33 11.36 -2.74
C THR A 256 8.69 11.45 -4.23
N THR A 257 8.74 10.31 -4.93
CA THR A 257 9.05 10.28 -6.37
C THR A 257 7.93 10.86 -7.22
N HIS A 258 6.69 10.83 -6.73
CA HIS A 258 5.57 11.48 -7.40
C HIS A 258 5.65 13.00 -7.25
N ILE A 259 5.99 13.51 -6.07
CA ILE A 259 6.22 14.94 -5.80
C ILE A 259 7.31 15.47 -6.74
N ALA A 260 8.47 14.82 -6.79
CA ALA A 260 9.57 15.21 -7.68
C ALA A 260 9.14 15.19 -9.17
N ALA A 261 8.37 14.18 -9.59
CA ALA A 261 7.85 14.12 -10.96
C ALA A 261 6.85 15.26 -11.28
N LEU A 262 6.00 15.65 -10.33
CA LEU A 262 5.07 16.79 -10.48
C LEU A 262 5.82 18.13 -10.58
N MET A 263 6.91 18.26 -9.84
CA MET A 263 7.83 19.40 -9.90
C MET A 263 8.73 19.38 -11.15
N ARG A 264 8.59 18.39 -12.04
CA ARG A 264 9.45 18.18 -13.23
C ARG A 264 10.93 18.08 -12.87
N ASP A 265 11.22 17.48 -11.72
CA ASP A 265 12.56 17.36 -11.14
C ASP A 265 13.28 18.72 -10.94
N GLN A 266 12.52 19.81 -10.80
CA GLN A 266 13.04 21.16 -10.52
C GLN A 266 12.68 21.57 -9.09
N GLY A 267 13.68 21.89 -8.27
CA GLY A 267 13.52 22.20 -6.84
C GLY A 267 14.23 21.19 -5.95
N GLU A 268 13.79 21.06 -4.70
CA GLU A 268 14.41 20.16 -3.72
C GLU A 268 13.34 19.34 -2.99
N VAL A 269 13.47 18.01 -3.00
CA VAL A 269 12.60 17.09 -2.27
C VAL A 269 13.42 16.33 -1.24
N ILE A 270 13.26 16.70 0.02
CA ILE A 270 13.90 16.04 1.15
C ILE A 270 13.02 14.90 1.63
N ALA A 271 13.57 13.68 1.66
CA ALA A 271 12.89 12.49 2.15
C ALA A 271 13.56 11.93 3.41
N LEU A 272 12.81 11.81 4.50
CA LEU A 272 13.27 11.19 5.73
C LEU A 272 12.62 9.82 5.93
N ASP A 273 13.40 8.86 6.42
CA ASP A 273 12.88 7.66 7.07
C ASP A 273 13.84 7.21 8.17
N LYS A 274 13.31 6.59 9.23
CA LYS A 274 14.11 6.16 10.39
C LYS A 274 14.97 4.93 10.10
N ILE A 275 14.63 4.13 9.09
CA ILE A 275 15.24 2.83 8.83
C ILE A 275 16.16 2.91 7.61
N SER A 276 17.45 2.61 7.78
CA SER A 276 18.46 2.71 6.72
C SER A 276 18.11 1.95 5.44
N ASN A 277 17.67 0.68 5.57
CA ASN A 277 17.26 -0.14 4.42
C ASN A 277 16.08 0.46 3.64
N LYS A 278 15.20 1.19 4.33
CA LYS A 278 14.06 1.86 3.71
C LYS A 278 14.49 3.12 2.95
N VAL A 279 15.45 3.87 3.51
CA VAL A 279 16.09 5.01 2.83
C VAL A 279 16.83 4.57 1.58
N GLU A 280 17.57 3.46 1.65
CA GLU A 280 18.22 2.90 0.48
C GLU A 280 17.19 2.54 -0.61
N LYS A 281 16.01 2.04 -0.22
CA LYS A 281 14.94 1.79 -1.18
C LYS A 281 14.37 3.06 -1.82
N ILE A 282 14.29 4.17 -1.07
CA ILE A 282 13.93 5.48 -1.63
C ILE A 282 14.95 5.90 -2.69
N LYS A 283 16.26 5.81 -2.37
CA LYS A 283 17.35 6.15 -3.31
C LYS A 283 17.32 5.30 -4.57
N GLN A 284 17.13 3.99 -4.43
CA GLN A 284 16.99 3.07 -5.58
C GLN A 284 15.80 3.44 -6.47
N ASN A 285 14.65 3.76 -5.87
CA ASN A 285 13.46 4.13 -6.63
C ASN A 285 13.62 5.51 -7.30
N ALA A 286 14.25 6.48 -6.64
CA ALA A 286 14.57 7.78 -7.22
C ALA A 286 15.49 7.62 -8.46
N LEU A 287 16.57 6.85 -8.31
CA LEU A 287 17.50 6.54 -9.39
C LEU A 287 16.82 5.81 -10.57
N LEU A 288 16.02 4.78 -10.27
CA LEU A 288 15.31 3.99 -11.28
C LEU A 288 14.33 4.84 -12.12
N LEU A 289 13.72 5.83 -11.49
CA LEU A 289 12.76 6.76 -12.12
C LEU A 289 13.43 8.02 -12.68
N GLY A 290 14.76 8.14 -12.56
CA GLY A 290 15.55 9.25 -13.12
C GLY A 290 15.30 10.60 -12.45
N LEU A 291 15.07 10.63 -11.14
CA LEU A 291 14.77 11.84 -10.36
C LEU A 291 15.97 12.25 -9.51
N ASN A 292 16.50 13.45 -9.73
CA ASN A 292 17.73 13.95 -9.11
C ASN A 292 17.48 14.99 -8.02
N SER A 293 16.30 15.62 -7.99
CA SER A 293 15.89 16.59 -6.95
C SER A 293 15.67 15.96 -5.58
N ILE A 294 15.70 14.62 -5.47
CA ILE A 294 15.43 13.88 -4.23
C ILE A 294 16.70 13.66 -3.41
N ARG A 295 16.71 14.16 -2.17
CA ARG A 295 17.73 13.86 -1.17
C ARG A 295 17.13 13.04 -0.03
N ALA A 296 17.57 11.80 0.13
CA ALA A 296 17.03 10.87 1.12
C ALA A 296 17.99 10.63 2.29
N PHE A 297 17.50 10.80 3.53
CA PHE A 297 18.29 10.70 4.75
C PHE A 297 17.70 9.69 5.75
N CYS A 298 18.58 8.94 6.41
CA CYS A 298 18.24 8.07 7.52
C CYS A 298 18.19 8.87 8.81
N PHE A 299 17.01 9.38 9.16
CA PHE A 299 16.85 10.31 10.27
C PHE A 299 15.49 10.12 10.97
N ASP A 300 15.47 10.38 12.28
CA ASP A 300 14.22 10.35 13.06
C ASP A 300 13.43 11.65 12.85
N GLY A 301 12.32 11.57 12.11
CA GLY A 301 11.46 12.73 11.82
C GLY A 301 10.97 13.47 13.07
N THR A 302 10.90 12.82 14.24
CA THR A 302 10.52 13.48 15.51
C THR A 302 11.59 14.42 16.05
N LYS A 303 12.80 14.40 15.46
CA LYS A 303 13.95 15.22 15.84
C LYS A 303 14.43 16.10 14.68
N ALA A 304 13.63 16.22 13.61
CA ALA A 304 14.03 16.93 12.40
C ALA A 304 14.08 18.46 12.58
N LEU A 305 13.49 18.99 13.67
CA LEU A 305 13.61 20.39 14.05
C LEU A 305 14.95 20.64 14.76
N LYS A 306 15.72 21.60 14.25
CA LYS A 306 16.98 22.05 14.84
C LYS A 306 16.69 23.07 15.94
N LEU A 307 17.06 22.74 17.17
CA LEU A 307 16.89 23.61 18.36
C LEU A 307 18.14 24.46 18.65
N ASP A 308 19.31 24.04 18.18
CA ASP A 308 20.59 24.68 18.48
C ASP A 308 21.09 25.56 17.32
N MET A 309 21.49 26.80 17.60
CA MET A 309 22.00 27.80 16.62
C MET A 309 23.41 27.51 16.07
N VAL A 310 23.89 26.26 16.12
CA VAL A 310 25.18 25.90 15.52
C VAL A 310 25.04 25.88 13.99
N LYS A 311 26.10 26.35 13.30
CA LYS A 311 26.23 26.53 11.83
C LYS A 311 25.29 25.65 11.00
N ASP A 312 24.67 26.28 10.01
CA ASP A 312 23.79 25.66 9.04
C ASP A 312 24.44 24.40 8.45
N THR A 313 23.73 23.28 8.54
CA THR A 313 24.16 22.00 7.98
C THR A 313 23.57 21.95 6.58
N ASP A 314 24.38 22.32 5.59
CA ASP A 314 24.02 22.53 4.17
C ASP A 314 23.01 21.52 3.59
N GLY A 315 21.72 21.79 3.82
CA GLY A 315 20.58 20.96 3.45
C GLY A 315 20.52 19.54 4.06
N GLU A 316 21.18 19.28 5.20
CA GLU A 316 21.10 18.01 5.94
C GLU A 316 20.28 18.14 7.24
N PRO A 317 19.55 17.10 7.68
CA PRO A 317 18.78 17.13 8.92
C PRO A 317 19.69 17.17 10.17
N PRO A 318 19.29 17.86 11.26
CA PRO A 318 18.01 18.56 11.44
C PRO A 318 17.97 19.95 10.76
N PHE A 319 16.77 20.43 10.46
CA PHE A 319 16.51 21.65 9.70
C PHE A 319 16.03 22.81 10.58
N LEU A 320 16.30 24.04 10.14
CA LEU A 320 15.80 25.24 10.81
C LEU A 320 14.27 25.33 10.74
N PRO A 321 13.62 25.98 11.72
CA PRO A 321 12.19 26.30 11.64
C PRO A 321 11.83 27.05 10.36
N GLU A 322 10.59 26.93 9.90
CA GLU A 322 10.04 27.68 8.76
C GLU A 322 10.91 27.61 7.49
N SER A 323 11.46 26.43 7.17
CA SER A 323 12.42 26.25 6.07
C SER A 323 11.87 25.55 4.82
N PHE A 324 10.66 24.97 4.91
CA PHE A 324 10.02 24.23 3.81
C PHE A 324 8.76 24.93 3.30
N ASP A 325 8.61 24.98 1.97
CA ASP A 325 7.42 25.55 1.33
C ASP A 325 6.20 24.64 1.50
N ARG A 326 6.42 23.32 1.45
CA ARG A 326 5.38 22.32 1.75
C ARG A 326 5.94 21.11 2.47
N ILE A 327 5.10 20.47 3.26
CA ILE A 327 5.44 19.26 4.00
C ILE A 327 4.37 18.20 3.78
N LEU A 328 4.81 17.00 3.44
CA LEU A 328 4.02 15.78 3.46
C LEU A 328 4.32 15.00 4.74
N LEU A 329 3.27 14.75 5.52
CA LEU A 329 3.29 13.81 6.64
C LEU A 329 2.41 12.60 6.30
N ASP A 330 2.98 11.65 5.57
CA ASP A 330 2.42 10.30 5.38
C ASP A 330 2.70 9.44 6.61
N ALA A 331 1.94 9.69 7.68
CA ALA A 331 2.34 9.25 9.00
C ALA A 331 2.29 7.72 9.16
N PRO A 332 3.24 7.12 9.92
CA PRO A 332 3.12 5.73 10.33
C PRO A 332 1.81 5.56 11.12
N CYS A 333 1.04 4.55 10.73
CA CYS A 333 -0.30 4.31 11.26
C CYS A 333 -0.55 2.81 11.42
N SER A 334 -1.70 2.48 12.02
CA SER A 334 -2.10 1.09 12.22
C SER A 334 -2.35 0.28 10.94
N GLY A 335 -2.48 0.94 9.78
CA GLY A 335 -2.60 0.28 8.47
C GLY A 335 -3.88 -0.54 8.29
N LEU A 336 -4.91 -0.32 9.11
CA LEU A 336 -6.14 -1.11 9.10
C LEU A 336 -7.00 -0.91 7.84
N GLY A 337 -6.72 0.11 7.04
CA GLY A 337 -7.39 0.35 5.75
C GLY A 337 -6.76 -0.39 4.56
N GLN A 338 -5.66 -1.12 4.76
CA GLN A 338 -4.99 -1.84 3.67
C GLN A 338 -5.86 -2.96 3.09
N ARG A 339 -5.81 -3.11 1.76
CA ARG A 339 -6.64 -4.08 1.03
C ARG A 339 -5.87 -4.81 -0.08
N PRO A 340 -5.98 -6.14 -0.16
CA PRO A 340 -6.69 -7.03 0.78
C PRO A 340 -5.93 -7.16 2.10
N ASN A 341 -6.68 -7.31 3.19
CA ASN A 341 -6.16 -7.67 4.50
C ASN A 341 -7.07 -8.72 5.15
N MET A 342 -6.62 -9.96 5.14
CA MET A 342 -7.41 -11.09 5.66
C MET A 342 -7.30 -11.26 7.18
N ALA A 343 -6.24 -10.75 7.80
CA ALA A 343 -6.04 -10.87 9.24
C ALA A 343 -5.08 -9.83 9.79
N CYS A 344 -5.41 -9.33 10.99
CA CYS A 344 -4.51 -8.51 11.80
C CYS A 344 -4.37 -9.17 13.18
N THR A 345 -3.16 -9.59 13.51
CA THR A 345 -2.84 -10.26 14.78
C THR A 345 -2.38 -9.29 15.87
N TRP A 346 -2.43 -7.98 15.62
CA TRP A 346 -1.98 -6.96 16.55
C TRP A 346 -2.88 -6.90 17.79
N THR A 347 -2.26 -6.56 18.91
CA THR A 347 -2.90 -6.21 20.17
C THR A 347 -3.55 -4.84 20.08
N LEU A 348 -4.50 -4.56 20.97
CA LEU A 348 -5.07 -3.22 21.09
C LEU A 348 -3.98 -2.15 21.37
N LYS A 349 -3.01 -2.47 22.24
CA LYS A 349 -1.90 -1.56 22.57
C LYS A 349 -1.07 -1.18 21.35
N GLU A 350 -0.80 -2.12 20.45
CA GLU A 350 -0.08 -1.85 19.20
C GLU A 350 -0.91 -0.93 18.30
N VAL A 351 -2.19 -1.22 18.12
CA VAL A 351 -3.10 -0.40 17.29
C VAL A 351 -3.22 1.03 17.82
N THR A 352 -3.28 1.24 19.14
CA THR A 352 -3.42 2.57 19.74
C THR A 352 -2.09 3.30 19.97
N SER A 353 -0.94 2.69 19.66
CA SER A 353 0.38 3.28 19.94
C SER A 353 0.80 4.40 18.99
N TYR A 354 0.08 4.57 17.87
CA TYR A 354 0.48 5.49 16.81
C TYR A 354 0.11 6.95 17.07
N GLN A 355 -0.99 7.22 17.79
CA GLN A 355 -1.47 8.58 18.00
C GLN A 355 -0.40 9.50 18.64
N PRO A 356 0.32 9.11 19.71
CA PRO A 356 1.37 9.95 20.28
C PRO A 356 2.54 10.20 19.33
N LEU A 357 2.92 9.20 18.53
CA LEU A 357 3.99 9.35 17.53
C LEU A 357 3.56 10.30 16.41
N GLN A 358 2.34 10.15 15.90
CA GLN A 358 1.77 11.02 14.88
C GLN A 358 1.73 12.47 15.35
N ARG A 359 1.31 12.73 16.60
CA ARG A 359 1.32 14.09 17.18
C ARG A 359 2.72 14.68 17.23
N LYS A 360 3.73 13.91 17.66
CA LYS A 360 5.14 14.38 17.68
C LYS A 360 5.64 14.74 16.28
N LEU A 361 5.39 13.89 15.28
CA LEU A 361 5.76 14.16 13.90
C LEU A 361 5.02 15.38 13.34
N PHE A 362 3.73 15.51 13.67
CA PHE A 362 2.91 16.65 13.26
C PHE A 362 3.44 17.96 13.84
N THR A 363 3.79 18.00 15.13
CA THR A 363 4.41 19.18 15.75
C THR A 363 5.66 19.60 15.01
N VAL A 364 6.57 18.65 14.71
CA VAL A 364 7.79 18.96 13.93
C VAL A 364 7.45 19.45 12.52
N ALA A 365 6.46 18.87 11.87
CA ALA A 365 6.01 19.32 10.54
C ALA A 365 5.54 20.77 10.56
N VAL A 366 4.79 21.17 11.59
CA VAL A 366 4.27 22.54 11.72
C VAL A 366 5.42 23.54 11.94
N GLU A 367 6.36 23.23 12.83
CA GLU A 367 7.50 24.12 13.13
C GLU A 367 8.46 24.28 11.94
N LEU A 368 8.57 23.29 11.07
CA LEU A 368 9.41 23.34 9.87
C LEU A 368 8.74 24.04 8.67
N LEU A 369 7.43 24.29 8.73
CA LEU A 369 6.65 24.83 7.63
C LEU A 369 6.75 26.35 7.57
N LYS A 370 7.03 26.92 6.40
CA LYS A 370 7.01 28.37 6.18
C LYS A 370 5.61 28.95 6.41
N PRO A 371 5.51 30.23 6.84
CA PRO A 371 4.24 30.97 6.79
C PRO A 371 3.63 30.93 5.38
N GLY A 372 2.34 30.58 5.30
CA GLY A 372 1.64 30.39 4.02
C GLY A 372 1.95 29.07 3.30
N GLY A 373 2.80 28.21 3.87
CA GLY A 373 3.10 26.89 3.33
C GLY A 373 1.96 25.88 3.49
N VAL A 374 2.09 24.72 2.83
CA VAL A 374 1.07 23.66 2.84
C VAL A 374 1.57 22.42 3.59
N LEU A 375 0.80 21.95 4.58
CA LEU A 375 1.00 20.66 5.24
C LEU A 375 -0.11 19.69 4.82
N VAL A 376 0.27 18.54 4.24
CA VAL A 376 -0.64 17.42 3.98
C VAL A 376 -0.38 16.30 4.98
N TYR A 377 -1.36 16.04 5.84
CA TYR A 377 -1.40 14.86 6.70
C TYR A 377 -2.19 13.74 6.01
N SER A 378 -1.61 12.54 5.93
CA SER A 378 -2.30 11.38 5.37
C SER A 378 -1.94 10.10 6.11
N THR A 379 -2.89 9.17 6.16
CA THR A 379 -2.72 7.83 6.72
C THR A 379 -3.34 6.78 5.79
N CYS A 380 -3.03 5.50 6.01
CA CYS A 380 -3.71 4.37 5.37
C CYS A 380 -4.54 3.54 6.37
N THR A 381 -5.03 4.18 7.43
CA THR A 381 -5.89 3.57 8.44
C THR A 381 -7.29 4.17 8.43
N VAL A 382 -8.19 3.54 9.18
CA VAL A 382 -9.63 3.88 9.25
C VAL A 382 -10.06 4.29 10.66
N THR A 383 -9.13 4.42 11.60
CA THR A 383 -9.42 4.77 12.99
C THR A 383 -9.66 6.27 13.12
N LEU A 384 -10.66 6.68 13.91
CA LEU A 384 -10.91 8.10 14.21
C LEU A 384 -9.72 8.74 14.94
N ALA A 385 -9.11 7.98 15.88
CA ALA A 385 -8.01 8.43 16.73
C ALA A 385 -6.74 8.82 15.96
N GLU A 386 -6.55 8.28 14.75
CA GLU A 386 -5.41 8.57 13.87
C GLU A 386 -5.81 9.46 12.69
N ASN A 387 -7.07 9.92 12.60
CA ASN A 387 -7.57 10.72 11.48
C ASN A 387 -8.28 11.98 11.99
N GLU A 388 -9.61 11.98 12.06
CA GLU A 388 -10.42 13.15 12.41
C GLU A 388 -10.05 13.72 13.79
N GLU A 389 -9.73 12.86 14.76
CA GLU A 389 -9.28 13.32 16.09
C GLU A 389 -7.92 14.04 16.03
N GLN A 390 -7.04 13.61 15.12
CA GLN A 390 -5.74 14.27 14.92
C GLN A 390 -5.91 15.64 14.28
N VAL A 391 -6.85 15.78 13.34
CA VAL A 391 -7.20 17.08 12.75
C VAL A 391 -7.79 18.02 13.81
N ALA A 392 -8.73 17.54 14.62
CA ALA A 392 -9.32 18.32 15.71
C ALA A 392 -8.27 18.76 16.74
N TRP A 393 -7.36 17.86 17.12
CA TRP A 393 -6.22 18.19 17.98
C TRP A 393 -5.32 19.25 17.33
N ALA A 394 -4.94 19.07 16.07
CA ALA A 394 -4.04 19.99 15.37
C ALA A 394 -4.62 21.41 15.28
N LEU A 395 -5.90 21.56 14.91
CA LEU A 395 -6.57 22.86 14.82
C LEU A 395 -6.71 23.55 16.18
N LYS A 396 -6.82 22.77 17.27
CA LYS A 396 -6.85 23.31 18.64
C LYS A 396 -5.46 23.71 19.13
N THR A 397 -4.45 22.91 18.82
CA THR A 397 -3.08 23.09 19.32
C THR A 397 -2.27 24.11 18.52
N PHE A 398 -2.55 24.26 17.22
CA PHE A 398 -1.86 25.18 16.31
C PHE A 398 -2.86 26.16 15.71
N PRO A 399 -3.19 27.29 16.39
CA PRO A 399 -4.19 28.24 15.93
C PRO A 399 -3.87 28.92 14.58
N HIS A 400 -2.61 28.87 14.15
CA HIS A 400 -2.16 29.39 12.86
C HIS A 400 -2.40 28.42 11.70
N LEU A 401 -2.80 27.17 11.97
CA LEU A 401 -3.24 26.25 10.92
C LEU A 401 -4.70 26.48 10.59
N GLN A 402 -4.98 26.49 9.29
CA GLN A 402 -6.34 26.54 8.77
C GLN A 402 -6.59 25.33 7.88
N LEU A 403 -7.72 24.63 8.10
CA LEU A 403 -8.11 23.54 7.23
C LEU A 403 -8.49 24.07 5.84
N GLN A 404 -7.83 23.55 4.81
CA GLN A 404 -8.02 23.97 3.42
C GLN A 404 -8.84 22.96 2.62
N ARG A 405 -9.56 23.45 1.61
CA ARG A 405 -10.28 22.59 0.66
C ARG A 405 -9.29 21.92 -0.28
N GLN A 406 -9.40 20.61 -0.42
CA GLN A 406 -8.60 19.84 -1.38
C GLN A 406 -9.14 20.00 -2.80
N VAL A 407 -8.30 20.45 -3.73
CA VAL A 407 -8.62 20.47 -5.17
C VAL A 407 -8.38 19.05 -5.72
N ARG A 408 -9.27 18.54 -6.58
CA ARG A 408 -9.32 17.13 -7.06
C ARG A 408 -9.79 16.10 -6.03
N ALA A 409 -10.78 16.46 -5.20
CA ALA A 409 -11.52 15.48 -4.42
C ALA A 409 -12.06 14.38 -5.34
N ILE A 410 -11.65 13.12 -5.12
CA ILE A 410 -12.24 11.99 -5.84
C ILE A 410 -13.67 11.85 -5.36
N ALA A 411 -14.62 12.28 -6.18
CA ALA A 411 -16.00 11.84 -6.03
C ALA A 411 -16.04 10.34 -6.33
N VAL A 412 -16.32 9.52 -5.32
CA VAL A 412 -16.67 8.12 -5.55
C VAL A 412 -18.01 8.14 -6.26
N VAL A 413 -18.01 7.96 -7.58
CA VAL A 413 -19.24 7.68 -8.32
C VAL A 413 -19.73 6.34 -7.81
N SER A 414 -20.78 6.37 -7.00
CA SER A 414 -21.55 5.20 -6.61
C SER A 414 -22.17 4.61 -7.89
N GLY A 415 -21.56 3.55 -8.41
CA GLY A 415 -22.09 2.71 -9.49
C GLY A 415 -22.63 1.41 -8.94
#